data_AF-A0A7Y2XZR8-F1
#
_entry.id   AF-A0A7Y2XZR8-F1
#
_cell.length_a   1.000
_cell.length_b   1.000
_cell.length_c   1.000
_cell.angle_alpha   90.00
_cell.angle_beta   90.00
_cell.angle_gamma   90.00
#
_symmetry.space_group_name_H-M   'P 1'
#
loop_
_entity.id
_entity.type
_entity.pdbx_description
1 polymer ?
#
loop_
_entity_poly.entity_id
_entity_poly.type
_entity_poly.pdbx_seq_one_letter_code
_entity_poly.pdbx_strand_id
1 'polypeptide(L)'
;MMAPFGSCLAGGFRYYHFLCDQHQIVFAEGCPAESLFPGAQTLESVDIEARNQIIRIFPQLALDDSDSTLSRYTLSAREASTLHAVA
;
A
#
# COMPACT_ATOMS: atom_id res chain seq x y z
N MET A 1 -2.53 3.78 -17.90
CA MET A 1 -3.47 4.90 -18.20
C MET A 1 -3.66 5.66 -16.89
N MET A 2 -3.00 6.82 -16.72
CA MET A 2 -3.08 7.63 -15.49
C MET A 2 -4.33 8.51 -15.55
N ALA A 3 -5.30 8.30 -14.66
CA ALA A 3 -6.46 9.17 -14.52
C ALA A 3 -6.26 10.11 -13.31
N PRO A 4 -6.49 11.43 -13.42
CA PRO A 4 -6.37 12.35 -12.31
C PRO A 4 -7.73 12.46 -11.62
N PHE A 5 -7.93 11.83 -10.47
CA PHE A 5 -9.14 12.06 -9.67
C PHE A 5 -8.74 12.27 -8.21
N GLY A 6 -8.43 13.53 -7.91
CA GLY A 6 -8.24 14.07 -6.57
C GLY A 6 -8.58 15.55 -6.64
N SER A 7 -9.55 15.97 -5.83
CA SER A 7 -10.00 17.35 -5.74
C SER A 7 -8.81 18.29 -5.48
N CYS A 8 -8.78 19.42 -6.18
CA CYS A 8 -7.80 20.47 -5.96
C CYS A 8 -7.93 20.99 -4.52
N LEU A 9 -7.12 20.47 -3.59
CA LEU A 9 -6.91 21.10 -2.30
C LEU A 9 -6.27 22.48 -2.57
N ALA A 10 -6.83 23.53 -1.97
CA ALA A 10 -6.42 24.92 -2.20
C ALA A 10 -4.93 25.10 -1.90
N GLY A 11 -4.12 25.03 -2.96
CA GLY A 11 -2.66 24.99 -2.88
C GLY A 11 -2.05 23.97 -3.84
N GLY A 12 -2.32 24.04 -5.15
CA GLY A 12 -1.44 23.54 -6.23
C GLY A 12 -0.97 22.07 -6.29
N PHE A 13 -1.26 21.20 -5.33
CA PHE A 13 -0.73 19.83 -5.30
C PHE A 13 -1.74 18.82 -5.86
N ARG A 14 -1.21 17.80 -6.54
CA ARG A 14 -2.00 16.66 -7.04
C ARG A 14 -1.48 15.39 -6.40
N TYR A 15 -2.41 14.60 -5.86
CA TYR A 15 -2.14 13.32 -5.26
C TYR A 15 -2.46 12.20 -6.26
N TYR A 16 -1.56 11.22 -6.36
CA TYR A 16 -1.71 10.09 -7.27
C TYR A 16 -1.45 8.80 -6.52
N HIS A 17 -2.30 7.81 -6.75
CA HIS A 17 -2.03 6.43 -6.38
C HIS A 17 -1.44 5.69 -7.58
N PHE A 18 -0.40 4.91 -7.33
CA PHE A 18 0.11 3.90 -8.26
C PHE A 18 0.26 2.58 -7.51
N LEU A 19 -0.04 1.47 -8.19
CA LEU A 19 0.09 0.13 -7.67
C LEU A 19 1.12 -0.64 -8.52
N CYS A 20 1.83 -1.54 -7.87
CA CYS A 20 2.73 -2.50 -8.50
C CYS A 20 2.12 -3.90 -8.42
N ASP A 21 2.57 -4.82 -9.28
CA ASP A 21 2.09 -6.21 -9.27
C ASP A 21 2.50 -6.97 -7.98
N GLN A 22 3.58 -6.54 -7.33
CA GLN A 22 4.07 -7.05 -6.04
C GLN A 22 4.52 -5.91 -5.13
N HIS A 23 4.80 -6.18 -3.85
CA HIS A 23 5.40 -5.20 -2.95
C HIS A 23 6.81 -4.84 -3.44
N GLN A 24 7.10 -3.55 -3.63
CA GLN A 24 8.37 -3.09 -4.20
C GLN A 24 9.03 -2.00 -3.34
N ILE A 25 10.36 -1.93 -3.42
CA ILE A 25 11.11 -0.76 -2.98
C ILE A 25 11.16 0.23 -4.14
N VAL A 26 10.68 1.46 -3.92
CA VAL A 26 10.73 2.57 -4.86
C VAL A 26 11.70 3.63 -4.36
N PHE A 27 12.26 4.43 -5.27
CA PHE A 27 13.10 5.57 -4.88
C PHE A 27 12.30 6.87 -4.98
N ALA A 28 12.17 7.58 -3.85
CA ALA A 28 11.55 8.89 -3.76
C ALA A 28 12.64 9.91 -3.39
N GLU A 29 12.96 10.84 -4.30
CA GLU A 29 14.04 11.82 -4.10
C GLU A 29 15.40 11.17 -3.72
N GLY A 30 15.69 10.00 -4.31
CA GLY A 30 16.90 9.22 -4.03
C GLY A 30 16.86 8.42 -2.72
N CYS A 31 15.79 8.52 -1.92
CA CYS A 31 15.61 7.72 -0.71
C CYS A 31 14.81 6.43 -1.03
N PRO A 32 15.27 5.24 -0.59
CA PRO A 32 14.49 4.02 -0.72
C PRO A 32 13.25 4.07 0.20
N ALA A 33 12.08 3.94 -0.40
CA ALA A 33 10.78 3.89 0.24
C ALA A 33 10.03 2.61 -0.16
N GLU A 34 9.08 2.18 0.65
CA GLU A 34 8.24 1.01 0.36
C GLU A 34 6.95 1.42 -0.34
N SER A 35 6.56 0.67 -1.38
CA SER A 35 5.22 0.78 -1.94
C SER A 35 4.19 0.27 -0.93
N LEU A 36 2.94 0.69 -1.01
CA LEU A 36 1.91 0.15 -0.13
C LEU A 36 1.71 -1.35 -0.40
N PHE A 37 1.76 -2.20 0.64
CA PHE A 37 1.33 -3.59 0.54
C PHE A 37 -0.19 -3.67 0.72
N PRO A 38 -0.96 -4.03 -0.33
CA PRO A 38 -2.43 -3.95 -0.31
C PRO A 38 -3.05 -5.18 0.36
N GLY A 39 -2.78 -5.34 1.66
CA GLY A 39 -3.54 -6.26 2.51
C GLY A 39 -4.89 -5.66 2.92
N ALA A 40 -5.80 -6.52 3.41
CA ALA A 40 -7.16 -6.12 3.82
C ALA A 40 -7.16 -4.91 4.78
N GLN A 41 -6.28 -4.92 5.78
CA GLN A 41 -6.16 -3.84 6.78
C GLN A 41 -5.56 -2.56 6.18
N THR A 42 -4.63 -2.67 5.23
CA THR A 42 -3.93 -1.50 4.67
C THR A 42 -4.84 -0.68 3.76
N LEU A 43 -5.72 -1.35 3.01
CA LEU A 43 -6.67 -0.68 2.12
C LEU A 43 -7.69 0.18 2.88
N GLU A 44 -7.91 -0.08 4.16
CA GLU A 44 -8.76 0.78 5.02
C GLU A 44 -8.15 2.17 5.27
N SER A 45 -6.82 2.32 5.15
CA SER A 45 -6.14 3.61 5.27
C SER A 45 -6.29 4.51 4.04
N VAL A 46 -6.74 3.95 2.91
CA VAL A 46 -7.00 4.69 1.68
C VAL A 46 -8.40 5.29 1.75
N ASP A 47 -8.53 6.52 1.25
CA ASP A 47 -9.84 7.19 1.15
C ASP A 47 -10.88 6.29 0.48
N ILE A 48 -12.12 6.36 0.96
CA ILE A 48 -13.21 5.46 0.54
C ILE A 48 -13.43 5.48 -0.98
N GLU A 49 -13.34 6.64 -1.62
CA GLU A 49 -13.55 6.78 -3.06
C GLU A 49 -12.40 6.13 -3.84
N ALA A 50 -11.16 6.44 -3.44
CA ALA A 50 -9.95 5.87 -4.04
C ALA A 50 -9.88 4.34 -3.83
N ARG A 51 -10.24 3.85 -2.65
CA ARG A 51 -10.28 2.42 -2.33
C ARG A 51 -11.28 1.67 -3.22
N ASN A 52 -12.49 2.20 -3.36
CA ASN A 52 -13.51 1.61 -4.23
C ASN A 52 -13.05 1.58 -5.69
N GLN A 53 -12.33 2.60 -6.14
CA GLN A 53 -11.72 2.63 -7.46
C GLN A 53 -10.64 1.56 -7.61
N ILE A 54 -9.74 1.43 -6.63
CA ILE A 54 -8.68 0.40 -6.61
C ILE A 54 -9.30 -0.99 -6.71
N ILE A 55 -10.29 -1.31 -5.87
CA ILE A 55 -10.97 -2.62 -5.87
C ILE A 55 -11.68 -2.86 -7.20
N ARG A 56 -12.29 -1.84 -7.80
CA ARG A 56 -12.93 -1.97 -9.12
C ARG A 56 -11.93 -2.33 -10.23
N ILE A 57 -10.70 -1.81 -10.15
CA ILE A 57 -9.64 -2.09 -11.13
C ILE A 57 -8.96 -3.43 -10.82
N PHE A 58 -8.77 -3.73 -9.54
CA PHE A 58 -8.05 -4.92 -9.02
C PHE A 58 -8.96 -5.71 -8.07
N PRO A 59 -9.98 -6.42 -8.59
CA PRO A 59 -10.96 -7.12 -7.76
C PRO A 59 -10.34 -8.22 -6.90
N GLN A 60 -9.21 -8.78 -7.32
CA GLN A 60 -8.46 -9.76 -6.53
C GLN A 60 -7.97 -9.22 -5.17
N LEU A 61 -7.82 -7.90 -5.01
CA LEU A 61 -7.43 -7.29 -3.73
C LEU A 61 -8.56 -7.30 -2.68
N ALA A 62 -9.80 -7.58 -3.10
CA ALA A 62 -10.91 -7.79 -2.18
C ALA A 62 -11.01 -9.26 -1.72
N LEU A 63 -10.22 -10.15 -2.31
CA LEU A 63 -10.14 -11.55 -1.90
C LEU A 63 -8.94 -11.68 -0.96
N ASP A 64 -9.13 -12.28 0.22
CA ASP A 64 -8.06 -12.50 1.22
C ASP A 64 -6.92 -13.43 0.74
N ASP A 65 -6.99 -13.88 -0.52
CA ASP A 65 -6.07 -14.82 -1.15
C ASP A 65 -5.16 -14.11 -2.17
N SER A 66 -4.57 -12.99 -1.76
CA SER A 66 -3.55 -12.35 -2.57
C SER A 66 -2.21 -13.06 -2.34
N ASP A 67 -1.69 -13.74 -3.36
CA ASP A 67 -0.36 -14.39 -3.37
C ASP A 67 0.81 -13.36 -3.42
N SER A 68 0.63 -12.26 -2.68
CA SER A 68 1.49 -11.09 -2.71
C SER A 68 2.62 -11.26 -1.70
N THR A 69 3.85 -11.23 -2.18
CA THR A 69 5.05 -11.30 -1.34
C THR A 69 5.49 -9.91 -0.91
N LEU A 70 6.06 -9.80 0.30
CA LEU A 70 6.63 -8.56 0.82
C LEU A 70 8.06 -8.38 0.29
N SER A 71 8.42 -7.14 -0.04
CA SER A 71 9.76 -6.74 -0.50
C SER A 71 10.86 -6.91 0.56
N ARG A 72 10.48 -7.06 1.83
CA ARG A 72 11.39 -7.26 2.97
C ARG A 72 10.96 -8.41 3.85
N TYR A 73 11.92 -8.88 4.62
CA TYR A 73 11.71 -9.85 5.67
C TYR A 73 10.70 -9.34 6.71
N THR A 74 9.72 -10.17 7.02
CA THR A 74 8.80 -9.95 8.14
C THR A 74 9.16 -10.82 9.31
N LEU A 75 8.94 -10.26 10.51
CA LEU A 75 9.11 -11.01 11.74
C LEU A 75 8.07 -12.13 11.78
N SER A 76 8.54 -13.33 12.08
CA SER A 76 7.68 -14.41 12.54
C SER A 76 7.03 -14.03 13.88
N ALA A 77 5.94 -14.70 14.23
CA ALA A 77 5.28 -14.53 15.53
C ALA A 77 6.25 -14.71 16.72
N ARG A 78 7.24 -15.59 16.59
CA ARG A 78 8.26 -15.84 17.64
C ARG A 78 9.22 -14.66 17.78
N GLU A 79 9.69 -14.11 16.66
CA GLU A 79 10.60 -12.97 16.67
C GLU A 79 9.90 -11.70 17.16
N ALA A 80 8.66 -11.48 16.71
CA ALA A 80 7.84 -10.37 17.18
C ALA A 80 7.57 -10.44 18.68
N SER A 81 7.26 -11.63 19.22
CA SER A 81 7.10 -11.85 20.66
C SER A 81 8.37 -11.53 21.44
N THR A 82 9.54 -11.93 20.91
CA THR A 82 10.84 -11.63 21.53
C THR A 82 11.11 -10.12 21.57
N LEU A 83 10.84 -9.40 20.48
CA LEU A 83 11.00 -7.94 20.40
C LEU A 83 10.05 -7.23 21.38
N HIS A 84 8.81 -7.68 21.50
CA HIS A 84 7.84 -7.09 22.42
C HIS A 84 8.24 -7.25 23.89
N ALA A 85 8.95 -8.34 24.23
CA ALA A 85 9.40 -8.60 25.60
C ALA A 85 10.59 -7.71 26.05
N VAL A 86 11.25 -7.01 25.12
CA VAL A 86 12.42 -6.15 25.41
C VAL A 86 12.19 -4.66 25.15
N ALA A 87 11.01 -4.30 24.64
CA ALA A 87 10.58 -2.91 24.44
C ALA A 87 9.86 -2.37 25.68
#